data_AF-R8Q9I0-F1
#
_entry.id   AF-R8Q9I0-F1
#
_cell.length_a   1.000
_cell.length_b   1.000
_cell.length_c   1.000
_cell.angle_alpha   90.00
_cell.angle_beta   90.00
_cell.angle_gamma   90.00
#
_symmetry.space_group_name_H-M   'P 1'
#
loop_
_entity.id
_entity.type
_entity.pdbx_description
1 polymer ?
#
loop_
_entity_poly.entity_id
_entity_poly.type
_entity_poly.pdbx_seq_one_letter_code
_entity_poly.pdbx_strand_id
1 'polypeptide(L)'
;MLQAEINAKFSSTSEDQLTSSVIGSLQFLSSPAFLVAVLQKAMNTEGQHPQLNEEFQDARFYFWPRLPLSEPDVIVLLKTAAETLYVVCIEAKYFSKKSSEEDKTVAIEERTVQQRDQLAREYEDIHTQEFYRMFSINPSKIAGTILLYLTNDTALPVEELNQSSSSIQISNAGQKHHLYWLPWKEFYSAIHQSSSTMNNQDRRILDILRQYLEKKELVCFTQPTPLQSVTLSTWAYVTHSNNALDWSSLQTHEPLAWKYGGDAHECK
;
A
#
# COMPACT_ATOMS: atom_id res chain seq x y z
N MET A 1 -3.66 -11.45 -20.92
CA MET A 1 -2.98 -10.15 -20.83
C MET A 1 -1.63 -10.26 -20.12
N LEU A 2 -1.58 -10.72 -18.86
CA LEU A 2 -0.34 -10.91 -18.07
C LEU A 2 0.81 -11.55 -18.87
N GLN A 3 0.56 -12.70 -19.52
CA GLN A 3 1.57 -13.40 -20.30
C GLN A 3 2.12 -12.59 -21.48
N ALA A 4 1.33 -11.71 -22.10
CA ALA A 4 1.82 -10.85 -23.16
C ALA A 4 2.79 -9.77 -22.62
N GLU A 5 2.52 -9.23 -21.44
CA GLU A 5 3.41 -8.27 -20.77
C GLU A 5 4.69 -8.91 -20.25
N ILE A 6 4.57 -10.08 -19.61
CA ILE A 6 5.73 -10.86 -19.13
C ILE A 6 6.69 -11.12 -20.29
N ASN A 7 6.16 -11.54 -21.45
CA ASN A 7 6.94 -11.84 -22.65
C ASN A 7 7.28 -10.59 -23.51
N ALA A 8 7.09 -9.38 -22.99
CA ALA A 8 7.37 -8.12 -23.67
C ALA A 8 6.72 -7.99 -25.07
N LYS A 9 5.59 -8.66 -25.29
CA LYS A 9 4.76 -8.50 -26.50
C LYS A 9 3.90 -7.24 -26.42
N PHE A 10 3.72 -6.71 -25.22
CA PHE A 10 3.02 -5.48 -24.92
C PHE A 10 3.63 -4.88 -23.64
N SER A 11 3.66 -3.55 -23.52
CA SER A 11 4.13 -2.87 -22.30
C SER A 11 3.19 -1.70 -21.99
N SER A 12 2.75 -1.62 -20.74
CA SER A 12 1.92 -0.53 -20.27
C SER A 12 2.36 -0.06 -18.90
N THR A 13 2.30 1.24 -18.69
CA THR A 13 2.54 1.89 -17.39
C THR A 13 1.23 2.34 -16.75
N SER A 14 0.09 1.87 -17.28
CA SER A 14 -1.24 2.21 -16.77
C SER A 14 -1.47 1.62 -15.39
N GLU A 15 -1.96 2.48 -14.50
CA GLU A 15 -2.42 2.16 -13.15
C GLU A 15 -3.59 1.18 -13.19
N ASP A 16 -4.64 1.49 -13.97
CA ASP A 16 -5.79 0.62 -14.18
C ASP A 16 -5.39 -0.80 -14.60
N GLN A 17 -4.40 -0.89 -15.49
CA GLN A 17 -3.89 -2.17 -15.96
C GLN A 17 -3.14 -2.94 -14.87
N LEU A 18 -2.33 -2.25 -14.06
CA LEU A 18 -1.64 -2.85 -12.92
C LEU A 18 -2.67 -3.35 -11.89
N THR A 19 -3.65 -2.52 -11.53
CA THR A 19 -4.72 -2.86 -10.59
C THR A 19 -5.54 -4.05 -11.08
N SER A 20 -6.00 -4.02 -12.33
CA SER A 20 -6.74 -5.13 -12.94
C SER A 20 -5.92 -6.41 -12.99
N SER A 21 -4.62 -6.30 -13.30
CA SER A 21 -3.71 -7.44 -13.39
C SER A 21 -3.43 -8.07 -12.03
N VAL A 22 -3.08 -7.27 -11.03
CA VAL A 22 -2.69 -7.75 -9.70
C VAL A 22 -3.93 -8.17 -8.90
N ILE A 23 -4.86 -7.23 -8.68
CA ILE A 23 -6.05 -7.48 -7.86
C ILE A 23 -7.04 -8.39 -8.59
N GLY A 24 -7.19 -8.22 -9.91
CA GLY A 24 -8.10 -9.06 -10.69
C GLY A 24 -7.66 -10.52 -10.76
N SER A 25 -6.36 -10.81 -10.68
CA SER A 25 -5.87 -12.19 -10.58
C SER A 25 -6.33 -12.90 -9.29
N LEU A 26 -6.54 -12.13 -8.21
CA LEU A 26 -6.91 -12.68 -6.91
C LEU A 26 -8.34 -13.22 -6.89
N GLN A 27 -9.22 -12.73 -7.77
CA GLN A 27 -10.58 -13.24 -7.95
C GLN A 27 -10.62 -14.73 -8.34
N PHE A 28 -9.54 -15.23 -8.93
CA PHE A 28 -9.46 -16.61 -9.41
C PHE A 28 -8.81 -17.57 -8.41
N LEU A 29 -8.40 -17.07 -7.24
CA LEU A 29 -7.89 -17.90 -6.16
C LEU A 29 -9.05 -18.62 -5.46
N SER A 30 -8.79 -19.84 -5.01
CA SER A 30 -9.81 -20.65 -4.34
C SER A 30 -10.19 -20.16 -2.93
N SER A 31 -9.37 -19.28 -2.34
CA SER A 31 -9.55 -18.76 -0.98
C SER A 31 -9.08 -17.31 -0.89
N PRO A 32 -9.77 -16.47 -0.10
CA PRO A 32 -9.34 -15.10 0.16
C PRO A 32 -8.12 -15.00 1.08
N ALA A 33 -7.63 -16.11 1.63
CA ALA A 33 -6.53 -16.15 2.60
C ALA A 33 -5.27 -15.41 2.11
N PHE A 34 -4.94 -15.51 0.81
CA PHE A 34 -3.81 -14.78 0.24
C PHE A 34 -4.04 -13.26 0.28
N LEU A 35 -5.23 -12.78 -0.13
CA LEU A 35 -5.57 -11.36 -0.06
C LEU A 35 -5.53 -10.86 1.39
N VAL A 36 -6.10 -11.62 2.33
CA VAL A 36 -6.09 -11.27 3.76
C VAL A 36 -4.66 -11.17 4.29
N ALA A 37 -3.78 -12.12 3.94
CA ALA A 37 -2.37 -12.08 4.31
C ALA A 37 -1.64 -10.85 3.75
N VAL A 38 -2.00 -10.39 2.55
CA VAL A 38 -1.49 -9.14 1.98
C VAL A 38 -2.04 -7.93 2.73
N LEU A 39 -3.35 -7.86 2.96
CA LEU A 39 -4.01 -6.75 3.66
C LEU A 39 -3.48 -6.56 5.09
N GLN A 40 -3.16 -7.65 5.79
CA GLN A 40 -2.55 -7.61 7.12
C GLN A 40 -1.16 -6.94 7.14
N LYS A 41 -0.49 -6.80 6.00
CA LYS A 41 0.79 -6.07 5.89
C LYS A 41 0.61 -4.57 5.72
N ALA A 42 -0.61 -4.09 5.43
CA ALA A 42 -0.88 -2.67 5.33
C ALA A 42 -0.67 -2.00 6.69
N MET A 43 -0.29 -0.72 6.70
CA MET A 43 -0.01 0.03 7.93
C MET A 43 -0.62 1.43 7.88
N ASN A 44 -1.10 1.93 9.00
CA ASN A 44 -1.55 3.32 9.12
C ASN A 44 -0.40 4.23 9.62
N THR A 45 -0.68 5.53 9.78
CA THR A 45 0.30 6.53 10.23
C THR A 45 0.76 6.36 11.69
N GLU A 46 0.09 5.50 12.45
CA GLU A 46 0.45 5.11 13.81
C GLU A 46 1.24 3.79 13.86
N GLY A 47 1.51 3.17 12.70
CA GLY A 47 2.19 1.89 12.60
C GLY A 47 1.31 0.69 12.96
N GLN A 48 -0.01 0.85 13.00
CA GLN A 48 -0.95 -0.24 13.26
C GLN A 48 -1.34 -0.94 11.95
N HIS A 49 -1.58 -2.24 12.06
CA HIS A 49 -2.02 -3.10 10.96
C HIS A 49 -3.52 -3.43 11.06
N PRO A 50 -4.22 -3.67 9.93
CA PRO A 50 -5.61 -4.09 9.94
C PRO A 50 -5.80 -5.38 10.73
N GLN A 51 -6.76 -5.38 11.66
CA GLN A 51 -7.08 -6.53 12.50
C GLN A 51 -8.07 -7.46 11.78
N LEU A 52 -7.57 -8.29 10.87
CA LEU A 52 -8.33 -9.30 10.12
C LEU A 52 -8.12 -10.69 10.71
N ASN A 53 -8.61 -10.90 11.94
CA ASN A 53 -8.35 -12.13 12.71
C ASN A 53 -9.37 -13.27 12.46
N GLU A 54 -10.40 -13.00 11.65
CA GLU A 54 -11.46 -13.96 11.33
C GLU A 54 -11.09 -14.84 10.13
N GLU A 55 -11.74 -16.00 10.02
CA GLU A 55 -11.64 -16.85 8.84
C GLU A 55 -12.61 -16.36 7.75
N PHE A 56 -12.05 -15.90 6.64
CA PHE A 56 -12.80 -15.42 5.49
C PHE A 56 -13.05 -16.54 4.49
N GLN A 57 -14.31 -16.70 4.08
CA GLN A 57 -14.75 -17.76 3.17
C GLN A 57 -14.98 -17.26 1.74
N ASP A 58 -15.38 -15.99 1.59
CA ASP A 58 -15.70 -15.39 0.29
C ASP A 58 -15.09 -13.99 0.19
N ALA A 59 -14.73 -13.61 -1.03
CA ALA A 59 -14.26 -12.28 -1.39
C ALA A 59 -14.87 -11.88 -2.73
N ARG A 60 -15.61 -10.78 -2.75
CA ARG A 60 -16.22 -10.23 -3.97
C ARG A 60 -15.55 -8.93 -4.33
N PHE A 61 -15.17 -8.80 -5.60
CA PHE A 61 -14.41 -7.67 -6.09
C PHE A 61 -15.27 -6.87 -7.09
N TYR A 62 -15.25 -5.56 -6.94
CA TYR A 62 -15.94 -4.62 -7.82
C TYR A 62 -14.91 -3.59 -8.27
N PHE A 63 -14.63 -3.54 -9.57
CA PHE A 63 -13.63 -2.64 -10.15
C PHE A 63 -14.30 -1.38 -10.66
N TRP A 64 -13.72 -0.22 -10.33
CA TRP A 64 -14.20 1.11 -10.69
C TRP A 64 -15.71 1.33 -10.44
N PRO A 65 -16.26 0.96 -9.26
CA PRO A 65 -17.66 1.26 -8.98
C PRO A 65 -17.86 2.78 -8.87
N ARG A 66 -18.89 3.28 -9.53
CA ARG A 66 -19.28 4.69 -9.46
C ARG A 66 -20.09 4.95 -8.20
N LEU A 67 -19.45 5.53 -7.19
CA LEU A 67 -20.09 5.98 -5.96
C LEU A 67 -20.58 7.44 -6.11
N PRO A 68 -21.38 7.96 -5.15
CA PRO A 68 -21.95 9.30 -5.28
C PRO A 68 -20.91 10.42 -5.37
N LEU A 69 -19.82 10.34 -4.61
CA LEU A 69 -18.78 11.36 -4.57
C LEU A 69 -17.47 10.92 -5.22
N SER A 70 -17.29 9.62 -5.52
CA SER A 70 -16.01 9.04 -5.94
C SER A 70 -16.15 7.83 -6.87
N GLU A 71 -15.05 7.42 -7.49
CA GLU A 71 -14.93 6.17 -8.26
C GLU A 71 -13.62 5.49 -7.78
N PRO A 72 -13.63 4.74 -6.67
CA PRO A 72 -12.44 4.04 -6.20
C PRO A 72 -12.02 2.96 -7.19
N ASP A 73 -10.74 2.62 -7.23
CA ASP A 73 -10.24 1.57 -8.12
C ASP A 73 -10.88 0.20 -7.87
N VAL A 74 -10.97 -0.23 -6.60
CA VAL A 74 -11.56 -1.53 -6.24
C VAL A 74 -12.30 -1.46 -4.91
N ILE A 75 -13.51 -2.02 -4.86
CA ILE A 75 -14.18 -2.41 -3.62
C ILE A 75 -14.10 -3.93 -3.47
N VAL A 76 -13.61 -4.40 -2.32
CA VAL A 76 -13.62 -5.82 -1.94
C VAL A 76 -14.52 -6.02 -0.74
N LEU A 77 -15.49 -6.93 -0.87
CA LEU A 77 -16.33 -7.38 0.23
C LEU A 77 -15.82 -8.73 0.71
N LEU A 78 -15.21 -8.74 1.89
CA LEU A 78 -14.74 -9.94 2.55
C LEU A 78 -15.82 -10.46 3.48
N LYS A 79 -16.12 -11.76 3.41
CA LYS A 79 -17.19 -12.38 4.17
C LYS A 79 -16.69 -13.55 5.00
N THR A 80 -17.10 -13.60 6.26
CA THR A 80 -16.76 -14.70 7.17
C THR A 80 -17.82 -15.79 7.18
N ALA A 81 -17.49 -16.93 7.79
CA ALA A 81 -18.42 -18.03 8.05
C ALA A 81 -19.68 -17.58 8.83
N ALA A 82 -19.54 -16.57 9.69
CA ALA A 82 -20.61 -16.02 10.51
C ALA A 82 -21.49 -15.00 9.76
N GLU A 83 -21.32 -14.87 8.43
CA GLU A 83 -22.01 -13.90 7.59
C GLU A 83 -21.68 -12.42 7.91
N THR A 84 -20.62 -12.18 8.67
CA THR A 84 -20.05 -10.85 8.95
C THR A 84 -19.29 -10.35 7.73
N LEU A 85 -19.32 -9.04 7.50
CA LEU A 85 -18.72 -8.39 6.34
C LEU A 85 -17.63 -7.39 6.74
N TYR A 86 -16.56 -7.38 5.95
CA TYR A 86 -15.55 -6.34 5.95
C TYR A 86 -15.54 -5.66 4.58
N VAL A 87 -15.55 -4.34 4.58
CA VAL A 87 -15.50 -3.52 3.37
C VAL A 87 -14.07 -3.03 3.20
N VAL A 88 -13.43 -3.40 2.10
CA VAL A 88 -12.10 -2.90 1.74
C VAL A 88 -12.25 -2.02 0.50
N CYS A 89 -12.08 -0.72 0.67
CA CYS A 89 -11.95 0.24 -0.41
C CYS A 89 -10.48 0.37 -0.77
N ILE A 90 -10.12 0.21 -2.04
CA ILE A 90 -8.75 0.27 -2.52
C ILE A 90 -8.67 1.40 -3.53
N GLU A 91 -7.77 2.33 -3.27
CA GLU A 91 -7.34 3.35 -4.22
C GLU A 91 -5.88 3.08 -4.54
N ALA A 92 -5.59 2.84 -5.81
CA ALA A 92 -4.29 2.37 -6.25
C ALA A 92 -3.55 3.49 -6.99
N LYS A 93 -2.24 3.54 -6.81
CA LYS A 93 -1.36 4.50 -7.48
C LYS A 93 -0.10 3.81 -7.97
N TYR A 94 0.26 4.01 -9.22
CA TYR A 94 1.51 3.45 -9.76
C TYR A 94 2.61 4.50 -9.90
N PHE A 95 2.41 5.47 -10.78
CA PHE A 95 3.33 6.60 -11.00
C PHE A 95 2.72 7.95 -10.67
N SER A 96 1.42 7.97 -10.39
CA SER A 96 0.66 9.18 -10.08
C SER A 96 0.53 9.37 -8.56
N LYS A 97 0.31 10.61 -8.13
CA LYS A 97 -0.12 10.92 -6.75
C LYS A 97 -1.65 10.91 -6.68
N LYS A 98 -2.22 11.15 -5.50
CA LYS A 98 -3.68 11.40 -5.33
C LYS A 98 -4.20 12.39 -6.39
N SER A 99 -5.40 12.15 -6.89
CA SER A 99 -6.01 12.94 -7.96
C SER A 99 -6.50 14.30 -7.49
N SER A 100 -6.83 14.44 -6.21
CA SER A 100 -7.24 15.72 -5.61
C SER A 100 -6.84 15.81 -4.13
N GLU A 101 -6.52 17.03 -3.71
CA GLU A 101 -6.24 17.42 -2.32
C GLU A 101 -7.31 18.40 -1.83
N GLU A 102 -7.38 18.61 -0.52
CA GLU A 102 -8.36 19.52 0.08
C GLU A 102 -8.00 21.00 -0.18
N ASP A 103 -8.89 21.73 -0.86
CA ASP A 103 -8.77 23.17 -1.06
C ASP A 103 -9.26 23.94 0.17
N LYS A 104 -8.32 24.32 1.03
CA LYS A 104 -8.59 25.05 2.28
C LYS A 104 -8.97 26.52 2.07
N THR A 105 -8.90 27.05 0.84
CA THR A 105 -9.25 28.45 0.55
C THR A 105 -10.75 28.68 0.39
N VAL A 106 -11.50 27.62 0.12
CA VAL A 106 -12.96 27.63 -0.04
C VAL A 106 -13.63 27.05 1.20
N ALA A 107 -14.76 27.63 1.61
CA ALA A 107 -15.57 27.11 2.72
C ALA A 107 -16.02 25.67 2.42
N ILE A 108 -16.08 24.81 3.44
CA ILE A 108 -16.36 23.36 3.30
C ILE A 108 -17.65 23.12 2.50
N GLU A 109 -18.68 23.91 2.77
CA GLU A 109 -20.03 23.79 2.20
C GLU A 109 -20.08 24.20 0.73
N GLU A 110 -19.10 24.97 0.26
CA GLU A 110 -19.02 25.50 -1.11
C GLU A 110 -18.04 24.72 -1.99
N ARG A 111 -17.31 23.74 -1.42
CA ARG A 111 -16.31 22.95 -2.16
C ARG A 111 -17.00 22.05 -3.18
N THR A 112 -16.50 22.10 -4.41
CA THR A 112 -16.82 21.09 -5.43
C THR A 112 -16.10 19.77 -5.15
N VAL A 113 -16.51 18.69 -5.82
CA VAL A 113 -15.87 17.36 -5.69
C VAL A 113 -14.36 17.40 -5.96
N GLN A 114 -13.93 18.21 -6.93
CA GLN A 114 -12.51 18.34 -7.29
C GLN A 114 -11.67 19.11 -6.25
N GLN A 115 -12.33 19.87 -5.37
CA GLN A 115 -11.71 20.65 -4.30
C GLN A 115 -11.66 19.90 -2.96
N ARG A 116 -12.12 18.66 -2.95
CA ARG A 116 -12.11 17.78 -1.78
C ARG A 116 -11.06 16.69 -1.94
N ASP A 117 -10.44 16.31 -0.83
CA ASP A 117 -9.47 15.23 -0.80
C ASP A 117 -10.09 13.93 -1.30
N GLN A 118 -9.39 13.27 -2.23
CA GLN A 118 -9.90 12.07 -2.89
C GLN A 118 -10.19 10.93 -1.91
N LEU A 119 -9.20 10.56 -1.08
CA LEU A 119 -9.31 9.44 -0.15
C LEU A 119 -10.38 9.71 0.92
N ALA A 120 -10.52 10.98 1.34
CA ALA A 120 -11.59 11.36 2.27
C ALA A 120 -12.99 11.13 1.68
N ARG A 121 -13.20 11.51 0.40
CA ARG A 121 -14.48 11.27 -0.30
C ARG A 121 -14.80 9.79 -0.43
N GLU A 122 -13.83 8.98 -0.81
CA GLU A 122 -13.99 7.52 -0.94
C GLU A 122 -14.32 6.87 0.40
N TYR A 123 -13.63 7.30 1.47
CA TYR A 123 -13.95 6.84 2.83
C TYR A 123 -15.37 7.24 3.25
N GLU A 124 -15.81 8.43 2.87
CA GLU A 124 -17.17 8.89 3.18
C GLU A 124 -18.23 8.09 2.42
N ASP A 125 -18.02 7.86 1.12
CA ASP A 125 -18.97 7.15 0.27
C ASP A 125 -19.26 5.73 0.77
N ILE A 126 -18.25 4.99 1.24
CA ILE A 126 -18.43 3.61 1.73
C ILE A 126 -19.20 3.52 3.06
N HIS A 127 -19.49 4.66 3.71
CA HIS A 127 -20.34 4.74 4.90
C HIS A 127 -21.77 5.22 4.62
N THR A 128 -22.12 5.47 3.36
CA THR A 128 -23.44 5.99 2.95
C THR A 128 -24.50 4.88 2.79
N GLN A 129 -25.77 5.26 2.89
CA GLN A 129 -26.88 4.34 2.65
C GLN A 129 -26.97 3.91 1.18
N GLU A 130 -26.57 4.79 0.27
CA GLU A 130 -26.47 4.57 -1.16
C GLU A 130 -25.48 3.44 -1.46
N PHE A 131 -24.29 3.46 -0.84
CA PHE A 131 -23.31 2.38 -0.94
C PHE A 131 -23.89 1.05 -0.46
N TYR A 132 -24.50 1.02 0.73
CA TYR A 132 -25.07 -0.22 1.26
C TYR A 132 -26.17 -0.79 0.36
N ARG A 133 -27.01 0.06 -0.23
CA ARG A 133 -28.04 -0.36 -1.20
C ARG A 133 -27.42 -0.90 -2.49
N MET A 134 -26.42 -0.20 -3.04
CA MET A 134 -25.75 -0.58 -4.29
C MET A 134 -25.15 -1.99 -4.21
N PHE A 135 -24.53 -2.32 -3.09
CA PHE A 135 -23.88 -3.62 -2.88
C PHE A 135 -24.75 -4.64 -2.13
N SER A 136 -26.02 -4.33 -1.85
CA SER A 136 -26.95 -5.19 -1.10
C SER A 136 -26.41 -5.61 0.28
N ILE A 137 -25.74 -4.68 0.97
CA ILE A 137 -25.13 -4.89 2.28
C ILE A 137 -26.12 -4.50 3.37
N ASN A 138 -26.22 -5.31 4.42
CA ASN A 138 -26.88 -4.90 5.65
C ASN A 138 -25.84 -4.22 6.57
N PRO A 139 -26.00 -2.93 6.91
CA PRO A 139 -25.01 -2.19 7.72
C PRO A 139 -24.73 -2.84 9.09
N SER A 140 -25.72 -3.54 9.67
CA SER A 140 -25.54 -4.21 10.96
C SER A 140 -24.61 -5.42 10.92
N LYS A 141 -24.27 -5.91 9.72
CA LYS A 141 -23.33 -7.02 9.51
C LYS A 141 -21.90 -6.56 9.25
N ILE A 142 -21.66 -5.26 9.12
CA ILE A 142 -20.32 -4.72 8.86
C ILE A 142 -19.54 -4.72 10.17
N ALA A 143 -18.49 -5.52 10.26
CA ALA A 143 -17.58 -5.52 11.41
C ALA A 143 -16.39 -4.58 11.25
N GLY A 144 -16.00 -4.28 10.01
CA GLY A 144 -14.85 -3.41 9.75
C GLY A 144 -14.86 -2.80 8.36
N THR A 145 -14.24 -1.62 8.28
CA THR A 145 -14.02 -0.90 7.03
C THR A 145 -12.54 -0.56 6.92
N ILE A 146 -11.94 -0.79 5.77
CA ILE A 146 -10.55 -0.51 5.45
C ILE A 146 -10.54 0.35 4.19
N LEU A 147 -9.91 1.52 4.25
CA LEU A 147 -9.49 2.25 3.07
C LEU A 147 -8.00 2.02 2.87
N LEU A 148 -7.65 1.39 1.76
CA LEU A 148 -6.30 0.98 1.41
C LEU A 148 -5.77 1.89 0.31
N TYR A 149 -4.75 2.67 0.65
CA TYR A 149 -3.96 3.43 -0.31
C TYR A 149 -2.79 2.58 -0.79
N LEU A 150 -2.90 2.06 -2.01
CA LEU A 150 -1.97 1.09 -2.58
C LEU A 150 -1.00 1.78 -3.54
N THR A 151 0.25 2.00 -3.16
CA THR A 151 1.18 2.82 -3.95
C THR A 151 2.49 2.13 -4.29
N ASN A 152 3.31 2.75 -5.14
CA ASN A 152 4.69 2.32 -5.40
C ASN A 152 5.72 3.05 -4.52
N ASP A 153 5.29 3.72 -3.45
CA ASP A 153 6.21 4.42 -2.56
C ASP A 153 7.13 3.44 -1.85
N THR A 154 8.37 3.89 -1.60
CA THR A 154 9.37 3.08 -0.89
C THR A 154 9.22 3.18 0.62
N ALA A 155 8.56 4.23 1.11
CA ALA A 155 8.27 4.54 2.50
C ALA A 155 6.83 5.03 2.66
N LEU A 156 6.30 4.94 3.89
CA LEU A 156 4.94 5.35 4.23
C LEU A 156 4.71 6.83 3.88
N PRO A 157 3.72 7.19 3.04
CA PRO A 157 3.40 8.57 2.68
C PRO A 157 2.62 9.27 3.80
N VAL A 158 3.27 9.50 4.94
CA VAL A 158 2.66 10.01 6.19
C VAL A 158 1.90 11.32 5.98
N GLU A 159 2.49 12.26 5.22
CA GLU A 159 1.87 13.57 4.98
C GLU A 159 0.55 13.45 4.21
N GLU A 160 0.53 12.67 3.13
CA GLU A 160 -0.64 12.49 2.27
C GLU A 160 -1.78 11.80 3.04
N LEU A 161 -1.47 10.78 3.84
CA LEU A 161 -2.43 10.07 4.66
C LEU A 161 -2.99 10.94 5.78
N ASN A 162 -2.15 11.73 6.45
CA ASN A 162 -2.59 12.63 7.51
C ASN A 162 -3.48 13.76 6.97
N GLN A 163 -3.16 14.29 5.78
CA GLN A 163 -4.01 15.25 5.09
C GLN A 163 -5.39 14.65 4.82
N SER A 164 -5.43 13.46 4.20
CA SER A 164 -6.69 12.76 3.91
C SER A 164 -7.48 12.45 5.18
N SER A 165 -6.83 11.93 6.22
CA SER A 165 -7.47 11.64 7.52
C SER A 165 -8.07 12.89 8.17
N SER A 166 -7.41 14.04 8.02
CA SER A 166 -7.89 15.33 8.54
C SER A 166 -9.06 15.91 7.74
N SER A 167 -9.24 15.49 6.49
CA SER A 167 -10.31 15.94 5.59
C SER A 167 -11.60 15.12 5.69
N ILE A 168 -11.58 13.99 6.40
CA ILE A 168 -12.76 13.15 6.63
C ILE A 168 -13.74 13.88 7.55
N GLN A 169 -14.99 14.02 7.10
CA GLN A 169 -16.02 14.81 7.80
C GLN A 169 -17.00 13.96 8.63
N ILE A 170 -16.87 12.63 8.60
CA ILE A 170 -17.79 11.76 9.34
C ILE A 170 -17.50 11.86 10.84
N SER A 171 -18.53 12.12 11.62
CA SER A 171 -18.50 12.32 13.09
C SER A 171 -18.20 11.07 13.92
N ASN A 172 -17.80 9.96 13.29
CA ASN A 172 -17.31 8.76 13.97
C ASN A 172 -15.87 8.98 14.46
N ALA A 173 -15.73 9.83 15.48
CA ALA A 173 -14.47 10.33 16.03
C ALA A 173 -13.49 9.25 16.55
N GLY A 174 -13.89 7.97 16.60
CA GLY A 174 -13.03 6.84 16.97
C GLY A 174 -12.46 6.02 15.80
N GLN A 175 -12.79 6.33 14.54
CA GLN A 175 -12.48 5.49 13.37
C GLN A 175 -11.38 6.07 12.45
N LYS A 176 -10.54 7.00 12.95
CA LYS A 176 -9.40 7.53 12.19
C LYS A 176 -8.37 6.47 11.78
N HIS A 177 -8.43 5.29 12.40
CA HIS A 177 -7.49 4.18 12.21
C HIS A 177 -7.78 3.30 10.99
N HIS A 178 -8.68 3.70 10.09
CA HIS A 178 -9.15 2.83 9.01
C HIS A 178 -8.53 3.15 7.64
N LEU A 179 -7.72 4.21 7.55
CA LEU A 179 -6.90 4.51 6.38
C LEU A 179 -5.51 3.85 6.54
N TYR A 180 -5.20 2.93 5.64
CA TYR A 180 -3.96 2.15 5.62
C TYR A 180 -3.24 2.34 4.31
N TRP A 181 -1.92 2.21 4.35
CA TRP A 181 -1.06 2.18 3.18
C TRP A 181 -0.43 0.80 3.01
N LEU A 182 -0.32 0.39 1.75
CA LEU A 182 0.36 -0.83 1.37
C LEU A 182 1.16 -0.57 0.09
N PRO A 183 2.47 -0.87 0.06
CA PRO A 183 3.21 -0.74 -1.19
C PRO A 183 3.01 -1.99 -2.07
N TRP A 184 2.94 -1.81 -3.39
CA TRP A 184 2.72 -2.90 -4.38
C TRP A 184 3.65 -4.10 -4.20
N LYS A 185 4.91 -3.85 -3.81
CA LYS A 185 5.93 -4.88 -3.55
C LYS A 185 5.53 -5.88 -2.45
N GLU A 186 4.55 -5.56 -1.59
CA GLU A 186 4.08 -6.51 -0.58
C GLU A 186 3.30 -7.68 -1.17
N PHE A 187 2.69 -7.53 -2.35
CA PHE A 187 2.10 -8.66 -3.08
C PHE A 187 3.19 -9.68 -3.43
N TYR A 188 4.34 -9.20 -3.93
CA TYR A 188 5.49 -10.07 -4.24
C TYR A 188 6.02 -10.76 -2.98
N SER A 189 6.21 -10.00 -1.89
CA SER A 189 6.63 -10.51 -0.59
C SER A 189 5.67 -11.59 -0.06
N ALA A 190 4.36 -11.38 -0.19
CA ALA A 190 3.34 -12.34 0.25
C ALA A 190 3.33 -13.63 -0.58
N ILE A 191 3.60 -13.57 -1.89
CA ILE A 191 3.71 -14.76 -2.73
C ILE A 191 4.84 -15.67 -2.22
N HIS A 192 6.00 -15.11 -1.87
CA HIS A 192 7.13 -15.89 -1.34
C HIS A 192 6.87 -16.50 0.05
N GLN A 193 6.03 -15.85 0.85
CA GLN A 193 5.64 -16.32 2.19
C GLN A 193 4.45 -17.30 2.14
N SER A 194 3.79 -17.44 0.99
CA SER A 194 2.63 -18.32 0.86
C SER A 194 3.06 -19.79 0.97
N SER A 195 2.35 -20.53 1.84
CA SER A 195 2.69 -21.91 2.20
C SER A 195 2.42 -22.91 1.07
N SER A 196 3.11 -24.06 1.12
CA SER A 196 2.93 -25.22 0.25
C SER A 196 1.54 -25.86 0.31
N THR A 197 0.60 -25.37 1.12
CA THR A 197 -0.76 -25.92 1.24
C THR A 197 -1.73 -25.45 0.15
N MET A 198 -1.31 -24.57 -0.76
CA MET A 198 -2.16 -24.11 -1.88
C MET A 198 -2.41 -25.21 -2.92
N ASN A 199 -3.57 -25.15 -3.56
CA ASN A 199 -3.89 -26.03 -4.68
C ASN A 199 -3.03 -25.67 -5.92
N ASN A 200 -2.97 -26.57 -6.91
CA ASN A 200 -2.13 -26.38 -8.10
C ASN A 200 -2.55 -25.21 -8.99
N GLN A 201 -3.84 -24.86 -9.04
CA GLN A 201 -4.34 -23.72 -9.81
C GLN A 201 -3.90 -22.41 -9.17
N ASP A 202 -4.12 -22.25 -7.86
CA ASP A 202 -3.74 -21.04 -7.14
C ASP A 202 -2.22 -20.81 -7.21
N ARG A 203 -1.41 -21.86 -7.07
CA ARG A 203 0.05 -21.77 -7.26
C ARG A 203 0.43 -21.24 -8.64
N ARG A 204 -0.24 -21.70 -9.70
CA ARG A 204 0.02 -21.22 -11.07
C ARG A 204 -0.37 -19.76 -11.24
N ILE A 205 -1.50 -19.34 -10.67
CA ILE A 205 -1.94 -17.95 -10.72
C ILE A 205 -0.92 -17.05 -10.01
N LEU A 206 -0.51 -17.43 -8.79
CA LEU A 206 0.47 -16.66 -8.03
C LEU A 206 1.86 -16.67 -8.67
N ASP A 207 2.29 -17.75 -9.32
CA ASP A 207 3.57 -17.77 -10.05
C ASP A 207 3.55 -16.84 -11.28
N ILE A 208 2.45 -16.81 -12.03
CA ILE A 208 2.29 -15.85 -13.13
C ILE A 208 2.29 -14.42 -12.58
N LEU A 209 1.59 -14.18 -11.47
CA LEU A 209 1.58 -12.87 -10.81
C LEU A 209 2.97 -12.47 -10.31
N ARG A 210 3.75 -13.39 -9.75
CA ARG A 210 5.14 -13.17 -9.34
C ARG A 210 5.98 -12.71 -10.53
N GLN A 211 5.95 -13.45 -11.64
CA GLN A 211 6.70 -13.10 -12.86
C GLN A 211 6.27 -11.73 -13.42
N TYR A 212 4.98 -11.41 -13.31
CA TYR A 212 4.46 -10.10 -13.69
C TYR A 212 5.00 -8.97 -12.81
N LEU A 213 5.00 -9.14 -11.49
CA LEU A 213 5.55 -8.16 -10.55
C LEU A 213 7.06 -7.98 -10.73
N GLU A 214 7.81 -9.06 -10.99
CA GLU A 214 9.23 -9.02 -11.36
C GLU A 214 9.45 -8.18 -12.63
N LYS A 215 8.61 -8.40 -13.65
CA LYS A 215 8.68 -7.62 -14.89
C LYS A 215 8.38 -6.13 -14.69
N LYS A 216 7.55 -5.78 -13.70
CA LYS A 216 7.22 -4.41 -13.31
C LYS A 216 8.21 -3.79 -12.32
N GLU A 217 9.23 -4.53 -11.91
CA GLU A 217 10.19 -4.14 -10.88
C GLU A 217 9.53 -3.87 -9.51
N LEU A 218 8.34 -4.44 -9.28
CA LEU A 218 7.57 -4.34 -8.04
C LEU A 218 7.97 -5.46 -7.08
N VAL A 219 9.26 -5.52 -6.77
CA VAL A 219 9.87 -6.59 -5.99
C VAL A 219 10.38 -6.08 -4.65
N CYS A 220 10.27 -6.92 -3.63
CA CYS A 220 11.01 -6.74 -2.38
C CYS A 220 12.34 -7.50 -2.47
N PHE A 221 13.33 -7.04 -1.71
CA PHE A 221 14.52 -7.84 -1.43
C PHE A 221 14.13 -9.00 -0.51
N THR A 222 13.64 -10.09 -1.09
CA THR A 222 13.09 -11.24 -0.36
C THR A 222 14.13 -12.28 0.02
N GLN A 223 15.38 -12.12 -0.43
CA GLN A 223 16.50 -12.95 -0.01
C GLN A 223 17.67 -12.04 0.38
N PRO A 224 18.16 -12.07 1.62
CA PRO A 224 19.59 -11.91 1.77
C PRO A 224 20.20 -13.05 0.97
N THR A 225 20.89 -12.75 -0.12
CA THR A 225 22.07 -13.56 -0.46
C THR A 225 22.76 -13.76 0.88
N PRO A 226 22.95 -15.00 1.38
CA PRO A 226 23.51 -15.22 2.70
C PRO A 226 24.76 -14.36 2.75
N LEU A 227 24.73 -13.30 3.57
CA LEU A 227 25.85 -12.38 3.67
C LEU A 227 27.00 -13.27 4.08
N GLN A 228 27.91 -13.54 3.15
CA GLN A 228 29.08 -14.33 3.47
C GLN A 228 29.70 -13.64 4.67
N SER A 229 29.99 -14.40 5.72
CA SER A 229 30.68 -13.83 6.86
C SER A 229 31.98 -13.25 6.33
N VAL A 230 32.04 -11.93 6.29
CA VAL A 230 33.29 -11.24 6.01
C VAL A 230 34.16 -11.50 7.23
N THR A 231 35.33 -12.09 6.99
CA THR A 231 36.35 -12.20 8.03
C THR A 231 36.59 -10.81 8.61
N LEU A 232 36.51 -10.69 9.94
CA LEU A 232 36.90 -9.49 10.65
C LEU A 232 38.25 -9.04 10.11
N SER A 233 38.28 -7.84 9.54
CA SER A 233 39.50 -7.25 9.03
C SER A 233 40.46 -7.09 10.21
N THR A 234 41.65 -7.69 10.14
CA THR A 234 42.73 -7.51 11.12
C THR A 234 43.56 -6.26 10.84
N TRP A 235 43.02 -5.32 10.07
CA TRP A 235 43.70 -4.09 9.71
C TRP A 235 43.85 -3.24 10.97
N ALA A 236 45.05 -3.24 11.53
CA ALA A 236 45.46 -2.24 12.50
C ALA A 236 45.93 -1.01 11.72
N TYR A 237 45.23 0.11 11.88
CA TYR A 237 45.71 1.38 11.37
C TYR A 237 46.90 1.81 12.23
N VAL A 238 48.11 1.62 11.72
CA VAL A 238 49.34 2.10 12.36
C VAL A 238 49.67 3.45 11.74
N THR A 239 49.33 4.54 12.42
CA THR A 239 49.90 5.84 12.11
C THR A 239 51.39 5.80 12.43
N HIS A 240 52.24 6.33 11.55
CA HIS A 240 53.68 6.52 11.82
C HIS A 240 53.95 7.66 12.82
N SER A 241 52.99 7.98 13.68
CA SER A 241 53.14 8.97 14.73
C SER A 241 52.97 8.29 16.07
N ASN A 242 54.07 8.15 16.81
CA ASN A 242 54.10 7.80 18.24
C ASN A 242 53.36 8.81 19.15
N ASN A 243 52.55 9.70 18.59
CA ASN A 243 51.59 10.50 19.34
C ASN A 243 50.28 9.72 19.29
N ALA A 244 49.87 9.19 20.45
CA ALA A 244 48.50 8.75 20.66
C ALA A 244 47.58 9.82 20.05
N LEU A 245 46.66 9.41 19.18
CA LEU A 245 45.57 10.28 18.76
C LEU A 245 44.76 10.59 20.02
N ASP A 246 45.10 11.71 20.64
CA ASP A 246 44.39 12.26 21.77
C ASP A 246 43.11 12.89 21.24
N TRP A 247 42.02 12.13 21.29
CA TRP A 247 40.70 12.60 20.89
C TRP A 247 40.13 13.66 21.86
N SER A 248 40.79 13.93 23.00
CA SER A 248 40.32 14.92 23.96
C SER A 248 40.43 16.37 23.47
N SER A 249 41.26 16.64 22.45
CA SER A 249 41.36 17.95 21.81
C SER A 249 40.29 18.22 20.74
N LEU A 250 39.50 17.23 20.35
CA LEU A 250 38.36 17.38 19.44
C LEU A 250 37.11 17.82 20.22
N GLN A 251 37.17 18.98 20.87
CA GLN A 251 35.99 19.60 21.51
C GLN A 251 35.12 20.37 20.51
N THR A 252 35.64 20.65 19.32
CA THR A 252 34.90 21.34 18.26
C THR A 252 34.59 20.36 17.14
N HIS A 253 33.33 19.90 17.11
CA HIS A 253 32.75 19.33 15.91
C HIS A 253 31.94 20.43 15.24
N GLU A 254 32.24 20.73 13.97
CA GLU A 254 31.27 21.44 13.15
C GLU A 254 30.20 20.41 12.73
N PRO A 255 28.91 20.65 13.00
CA PRO A 255 27.87 19.78 12.51
C PRO A 255 27.90 19.81 10.98
N LEU A 256 28.23 18.67 10.38
CA LEU A 256 28.15 18.52 8.93
C LEU A 256 26.66 18.44 8.58
N ALA A 257 26.12 19.52 8.02
CA ALA A 257 24.77 19.55 7.49
C ALA A 257 24.72 18.72 6.21
N TRP A 258 24.54 17.41 6.35
CA TRP A 258 24.42 16.51 5.21
C TRP A 258 22.99 16.61 4.66
N LYS A 259 22.84 17.17 3.47
CA LYS A 259 21.56 17.16 2.74
C LYS A 259 21.54 15.94 1.82
N TYR A 260 20.62 15.01 2.10
CA TYR A 260 20.31 13.93 1.18
C TYR A 260 19.66 14.52 -0.09
N GLY A 261 20.29 14.33 -1.25
CA GLY A 261 19.77 14.80 -2.55
C GLY A 261 20.66 15.76 -3.35
N GLY A 262 21.75 16.29 -2.77
CA GLY A 262 22.61 17.28 -3.43
C GLY A 262 21.94 18.65 -3.58
N ASP A 263 22.73 19.72 -3.69
CA ASP A 263 22.17 21.04 -3.96
C ASP A 263 21.67 21.08 -5.41
N ALA A 264 20.40 21.48 -5.57
CA ALA A 264 19.76 21.69 -6.86
C ALA A 264 20.30 22.95 -7.54
N HIS A 265 21.60 23.01 -7.82
CA HIS A 265 22.18 24.04 -8.67
C HIS A 265 23.26 23.44 -9.57
N GLU A 266 23.13 23.79 -10.85
CA GLU A 266 24.05 23.54 -11.97
C GLU A 266 23.86 22.24 -12.76
N CYS A 267 22.69 22.11 -13.40
CA CYS A 267 22.67 21.70 -14.80
C CYS A 267 22.53 22.96 -15.66
N LYS A 268 23.62 23.36 -16.31
CA LYS A 268 23.59 24.22 -17.50
C LYS A 268 23.36 23.35 -18.73
#